data_AF-A0A954I8D0-F1
#
_entry.id   AF-A0A954I8D0-F1
#
_cell.length_a   1.000
_cell.length_b   1.000
_cell.length_c   1.000
_cell.angle_alpha   90.00
_cell.angle_beta   90.00
_cell.angle_gamma   90.00
#
_symmetry.space_group_name_H-M   'P 1'
#
loop_
_entity.id
_entity.type
_entity.pdbx_description
1 polymer ?
#
loop_
_entity_poly.entity_id
_entity_poly.type
_entity_poly.pdbx_seq_one_letter_code
_entity_poly.pdbx_strand_id
1 'polypeptide(L)' 'TPGTDWTDDWHHGRIVRDVGSGEIRVYFDDMTTPVMTATDKTFVHGRLGFGSFDDIGDFDDIRVYVPATE' A
#
# COMPACT_ATOMS: atom_id res chain seq x y z
N THR A 1 14.68 11.64 -0.03
CA THR A 1 15.02 10.30 0.51
C THR A 1 15.87 9.60 -0.53
N PRO A 2 16.57 8.50 -0.20
CA PRO A 2 17.36 7.73 -1.17
C PRO A 2 16.54 7.12 -2.31
N GLY A 3 15.22 7.01 -2.16
CA GLY A 3 14.33 6.34 -3.10
C GLY A 3 13.88 4.97 -2.58
N THR A 4 13.01 4.30 -3.33
CA THR A 4 12.72 2.86 -3.14
C THR A 4 13.60 2.09 -4.11
N ASP A 5 14.23 1.02 -3.63
CA ASP A 5 15.14 0.20 -4.43
C ASP A 5 14.34 -0.79 -5.28
N TRP A 6 13.96 -0.36 -6.48
CA TRP A 6 13.21 -1.18 -7.42
C TRP A 6 14.17 -2.07 -8.21
N THR A 7 13.86 -3.36 -8.25
CA THR A 7 14.60 -4.35 -9.03
C THR A 7 13.68 -5.04 -10.03
N ASP A 8 14.23 -5.96 -10.83
CA ASP A 8 13.45 -6.80 -11.76
C ASP A 8 12.77 -8.00 -11.04
N ASP A 9 12.96 -8.15 -9.73
CA ASP A 9 12.34 -9.21 -8.92
C ASP A 9 10.94 -8.83 -8.41
N TRP A 10 10.18 -9.81 -7.92
CA TRP A 10 8.90 -9.57 -7.25
C TRP A 10 9.09 -8.90 -5.89
N HIS A 11 8.39 -7.78 -5.68
CA HIS A 11 8.39 -7.06 -4.42
C HIS A 11 7.02 -7.11 -3.74
N HIS A 12 7.03 -7.12 -2.41
CA HIS A 12 5.80 -7.10 -1.63
C HIS A 12 5.45 -5.67 -1.22
N GLY A 13 4.27 -5.21 -1.66
CA GLY A 13 3.65 -3.98 -1.20
C GLY A 13 2.52 -4.25 -0.22
N ARG A 14 2.43 -3.46 0.86
CA ARG A 14 1.26 -3.47 1.75
C ARG A 14 0.86 -2.05 2.11
N ILE A 15 -0.44 -1.79 2.06
CA ILE A 15 -1.03 -0.55 2.53
C ILE A 15 -1.94 -0.87 3.71
N VAL A 16 -1.72 -0.20 4.83
CA VAL A 16 -2.63 -0.23 6.00
C VAL A 16 -3.30 1.13 6.11
N ARG A 17 -4.62 1.12 6.24
CA ARG A 17 -5.41 2.33 6.37
C ARG A 17 -6.41 2.21 7.51
N ASP A 18 -6.37 3.17 8.43
CA ASP A 18 -7.37 3.36 9.47
C ASP A 18 -8.23 4.58 9.12
N VAL A 19 -9.51 4.35 8.85
CA VAL A 19 -10.44 5.41 8.44
C VAL A 19 -10.79 6.35 9.59
N GLY A 20 -10.82 5.87 10.83
CA GLY A 20 -11.20 6.65 12.00
C GLY A 20 -10.13 7.67 12.39
N SER A 21 -8.87 7.22 12.46
CA SER A 21 -7.71 8.08 12.72
C SER A 21 -7.27 8.86 11.49
N GLY A 22 -7.51 8.32 10.29
CA GLY A 22 -7.02 8.84 9.02
C GLY A 22 -5.60 8.37 8.69
N GLU A 23 -5.00 7.51 9.52
CA GLU A 23 -3.65 7.00 9.32
C GLU A 23 -3.55 6.13 8.07
N ILE A 24 -2.51 6.38 7.26
CA ILE A 24 -2.15 5.60 6.09
C ILE A 24 -0.68 5.24 6.20
N ARG A 25 -0.35 3.95 6.09
CA ARG A 25 1.02 3.43 6.13
C ARG A 25 1.28 2.54 4.93
N VAL A 26 2.38 2.80 4.22
CA VAL A 26 2.85 2.01 3.09
C VAL A 26 4.10 1.25 3.50
N TYR A 27 4.12 -0.05 3.23
CA TYR A 27 5.23 -0.94 3.49
C TYR A 27 5.74 -1.52 2.17
N PHE A 28 7.04 -1.75 2.10
CA PHE A 28 7.72 -2.34 0.95
C PHE A 28 8.74 -3.36 1.48
N ASP A 29 8.66 -4.60 0.98
CA ASP A 29 9.47 -5.79 1.33
C ASP A 29 9.53 -6.21 2.81
N ASP A 30 10.10 -5.39 3.70
CA ASP A 30 10.28 -5.69 5.13
C ASP A 30 8.95 -5.96 5.87
N MET A 31 7.87 -5.33 5.44
CA MET A 31 6.54 -5.41 6.08
C MET A 31 6.49 -5.03 7.57
N THR A 32 7.59 -4.57 8.17
CA THR A 32 7.64 -4.10 9.56
C THR A 32 7.77 -2.58 9.64
N THR A 33 8.66 -1.99 8.85
CA THR A 33 8.90 -0.54 8.83
C THR A 33 8.18 0.13 7.67
N PRO A 34 7.33 1.14 7.89
CA PRO A 34 6.67 1.84 6.80
C PRO A 34 7.68 2.72 6.03
N VAL A 35 7.65 2.64 4.70
CA VAL A 35 8.44 3.49 3.81
C VAL A 35 7.78 4.86 3.57
N MET A 36 6.48 4.96 3.83
CA MET A 36 5.70 6.20 3.75
C MET A 36 4.54 6.20 4.74
N THR A 37 4.25 7.36 5.32
CA THR A 37 3.11 7.58 6.22
C THR A 37 2.37 8.85 5.87
N ALA A 38 1.05 8.87 6.02
CA ALA A 38 0.21 10.06 5.88
C ALA A 38 -0.97 10.04 6.85
N THR A 39 -1.63 11.20 7.01
CA THR A 39 -2.90 11.30 7.74
C THR A 39 -3.89 12.09 6.88
N ASP A 40 -4.94 11.41 6.39
CA ASP A 40 -5.97 12.00 5.54
C ASP A 40 -7.36 11.38 5.82
N LYS A 41 -8.38 12.24 5.87
CA LYS A 41 -9.79 11.85 6.11
C LYS A 41 -10.72 12.26 4.97
N THR A 42 -10.19 12.68 3.83
CA THR A 42 -10.97 13.25 2.73
C THR A 42 -11.83 12.19 2.05
N PHE A 43 -11.25 11.02 1.76
CA PHE A 43 -11.94 9.94 1.04
C PHE A 43 -12.09 8.67 1.88
N VAL A 44 -13.23 8.46 2.52
CA VAL A 44 -13.38 7.36 3.51
C VAL A 44 -13.65 5.97 2.92
N HIS A 45 -14.15 5.89 1.69
CA HIS A 45 -14.48 4.63 1.01
C HIS A 45 -14.31 4.77 -0.52
N GLY A 46 -14.08 3.65 -1.19
CA GLY A 46 -13.82 3.62 -2.62
C GLY A 46 -13.53 2.21 -3.13
N ARG A 47 -13.07 2.12 -4.38
CA ARG A 47 -12.61 0.87 -4.99
C ARG A 47 -11.09 0.77 -4.93
N LEU A 48 -10.57 -0.45 -5.01
CA LEU A 48 -9.14 -0.70 -5.22
C LEU A 48 -8.85 -0.71 -6.72
N GLY A 49 -7.73 -0.09 -7.10
CA GLY A 49 -7.25 -0.06 -8.48
C GLY A 49 -5.75 -0.32 -8.51
N PHE A 50 -5.32 -1.03 -9.55
CA PHE A 50 -3.91 -1.35 -9.82
C PHE A 50 -3.60 -0.88 -11.23
N GLY A 51 -2.43 -0.30 -11.42
CA GLY A 51 -2.03 0.22 -12.71
C GLY A 51 -0.56 0.61 -12.71
N SER A 52 0.01 0.63 -13.90
CA SER A 52 1.35 1.15 -14.16
C SER A 52 1.26 2.48 -14.90
N PHE A 53 2.38 3.17 -14.98
CA PHE A 53 2.54 4.39 -15.77
C PHE A 53 3.86 4.26 -16.55
N ASP A 54 3.81 4.48 -17.86
CA ASP A 54 4.92 4.40 -18.83
C ASP A 54 5.65 3.05 -19.00
N ASP A 55 5.40 2.05 -18.14
CA ASP A 55 5.98 0.69 -18.26
C ASP A 55 4.95 -0.43 -17.98
N ILE A 56 5.33 -1.68 -18.23
CA ILE A 56 4.55 -2.86 -17.86
C ILE A 56 4.59 -3.03 -16.35
N GLY A 57 3.42 -3.21 -15.74
CA GLY A 57 3.29 -3.57 -14.33
C GLY A 57 2.69 -4.95 -14.18
N ASP A 58 3.44 -5.86 -13.59
CA ASP A 58 2.97 -7.21 -13.24
C ASP A 58 2.49 -7.23 -11.79
N PHE A 59 1.31 -7.80 -11.56
CA PHE A 59 0.69 -7.91 -10.23
C PHE A 59 0.19 -9.33 -10.02
N ASP A 60 0.55 -9.92 -8.88
CA ASP A 60 0.03 -11.21 -8.42
C ASP A 60 -0.29 -11.14 -6.92
N ASP A 61 -1.00 -12.14 -6.41
CA ASP A 61 -1.15 -12.40 -4.99
C ASP A 61 -1.88 -11.30 -4.20
N ILE A 62 -2.80 -10.61 -4.91
CA ILE A 62 -3.63 -9.51 -4.39
C ILE A 62 -4.58 -10.04 -3.31
N ARG A 63 -4.40 -9.55 -2.09
CA ARG A 63 -5.22 -9.90 -0.91
C ARG A 63 -5.77 -8.64 -0.25
N VAL A 64 -7.04 -8.68 0.12
CA VAL A 64 -7.73 -7.60 0.81
C VAL A 64 -8.22 -8.13 2.15
N TYR A 65 -7.80 -7.46 3.23
CA TYR A 65 -8.19 -7.80 4.59
C TYR A 65 -9.03 -6.66 5.14
N VAL A 66 -10.15 -7.02 5.76
CA VAL A 66 -10.87 -6.13 6.66
C VAL A 66 -10.47 -6.48 8.08
N PRO A 67 -10.25 -5.48 8.96
CA PRO A 67 -10.08 -5.76 10.39
C PRO A 67 -11.25 -6.62 10.87
N ALA A 68 -10.95 -7.63 11.70
CA ALA A 68 -12.01 -8.40 12.31
C ALA A 68 -12.92 -7.43 13.09
N THR A 69 -14.22 -7.44 12.78
CA THR A 69 -15.20 -6.80 13.65
C THR A 69 -15.28 -7.62 14.93
N GLU A 70 -15.00 -7.00 16.08
CA GLU A 70 -15.43 -7.54 17.37
C GLU A 70 -16.97 -7.57 17.47
#